data_AF-A0A3N5MI64-F1
#
_entry.id   AF-A0A3N5MI64-F1
#
_cell.length_a   1.000
_cell.length_b   1.000
_cell.length_c   1.000
_cell.angle_alpha   90.00
_cell.angle_beta   90.00
_cell.angle_gamma   90.00
#
_symmetry.space_group_name_H-M   'P 1'
#
loop_
_entity.id
_entity.type
_entity.pdbx_description
1 polymer ?
#
loop_
_entity_poly.entity_id
_entity_poly.type
_entity_poly.pdbx_seq_one_letter_code
_entity_poly.pdbx_strand_id
1 'polypeptide(L)' 'MRPSYLGKMLLRWCDVCHTPVLADECACGASTRPVPVTPPGDARPAFPADIALINRIYEDH' A
#
# COMPACT_ATOMS: atom_id res chain seq x y z
N MET A 1 -12.90 -16.41 -12.10
CA MET A 1 -12.04 -16.57 -10.90
C MET A 1 -12.31 -15.38 -9.99
N ARG A 2 -12.70 -15.56 -8.72
CA ARG A 2 -12.89 -14.43 -7.81
C ARG A 2 -11.51 -13.88 -7.44
N PRO A 3 -11.26 -12.57 -7.52
CA PRO A 3 -9.99 -12.02 -7.08
C PRO A 3 -9.78 -12.32 -5.59
N SER A 4 -8.67 -12.98 -5.26
CA SER A 4 -8.29 -13.29 -3.89
C SER A 4 -7.59 -12.09 -3.27
N TYR A 5 -8.24 -11.47 -2.30
CA TYR A 5 -7.63 -10.49 -1.41
C TYR A 5 -7.37 -11.17 -0.07
N LEU A 6 -6.14 -11.06 0.45
CA LEU A 6 -5.76 -11.60 1.76
C LEU A 6 -6.19 -10.65 2.90
N GLY A 7 -7.45 -10.21 2.90
CA GLY A 7 -8.01 -9.27 3.88
C GLY A 7 -8.63 -8.01 3.25
N LYS A 8 -9.07 -7.08 4.11
CA LYS A 8 -9.63 -5.78 3.68
C LYS A 8 -8.49 -4.88 3.19
N MET A 9 -8.57 -4.44 1.93
CA MET A 9 -7.60 -3.49 1.37
C MET A 9 -7.84 -2.09 1.95
N LEU A 10 -7.04 -1.71 2.94
CA LEU A 10 -7.15 -0.42 3.65
C LEU A 10 -6.25 0.67 3.05
N LEU A 11 -5.50 0.38 1.99
CA LEU A 11 -4.58 1.35 1.38
C LEU A 11 -5.37 2.49 0.71
N ARG A 12 -5.19 3.68 1.24
CA ARG A 12 -5.72 4.94 0.72
C ARG A 12 -4.60 5.94 0.51
N TRP A 13 -4.88 7.02 -0.20
CA TRP A 13 -3.92 8.07 -0.52
C TRP A 13 -4.46 9.44 -0.13
N CYS A 14 -3.63 10.25 0.52
CA CYS A 14 -3.91 11.66 0.73
C CYS A 14 -3.25 12.49 -0.38
N ASP A 15 -4.05 13.16 -1.21
CA ASP A 15 -3.54 14.02 -2.29
C ASP A 15 -2.98 15.36 -1.79
N VAL A 16 -3.19 15.72 -0.51
CA VAL A 16 -2.63 16.95 0.10
C VAL A 16 -1.22 16.69 0.65
N CYS A 17 -1.04 15.62 1.43
CA CYS A 17 0.25 15.27 2.03
C CYS A 17 1.12 14.37 1.17
N HIS A 18 0.60 13.83 0.06
CA HIS A 18 1.25 12.84 -0.80
C HIS A 18 1.77 11.63 -0.04
N THR A 19 0.92 11.06 0.82
CA THR A 19 1.29 9.94 1.70
C THR A 19 0.20 8.86 1.69
N PRO A 20 0.58 7.57 1.84
CA PRO A 20 -0.38 6.51 2.08
C PRO A 20 -1.05 6.68 3.45
N VAL A 21 -2.35 6.37 3.51
CA VAL A 21 -3.17 6.44 4.73
C VAL A 21 -3.99 5.15 4.84
N LEU A 22 -4.20 4.68 6.07
CA LEU A 22 -4.97 3.46 6.37
C LEU A 22 -6.39 3.73 6.88
N ALA A 23 -6.88 4.96 6.68
CA ALA A 23 -8.15 5.49 7.15
C ALA A 23 -8.73 6.47 6.12
N ASP A 24 -10.04 6.72 6.20
CA ASP A 24 -10.74 7.58 5.24
C ASP A 24 -10.32 9.06 5.33
N GLU A 25 -9.74 9.50 6.45
CA GLU A 25 -9.21 10.84 6.70
C GLU A 25 -7.71 10.79 7.04
N CYS A 26 -6.95 11.76 6.55
CA CYS A 26 -5.53 11.93 6.86
C CYS A 26 -5.33 12.70 8.17
N ALA A 27 -4.15 12.57 8.79
CA ALA A 27 -3.78 13.37 9.96
C ALA A 27 -3.80 14.90 9.72
N CYS A 28 -3.78 15.35 8.46
CA CYS A 28 -3.94 16.76 8.09
C CYS A 28 -5.40 17.22 7.99
N GLY A 29 -6.38 16.33 8.20
CA GLY A 29 -7.81 16.61 8.09
C GLY A 29 -8.41 16.45 6.68
N ALA A 30 -7.59 16.15 5.66
CA ALA A 30 -8.08 15.94 4.30
C ALA A 30 -8.67 14.53 4.10
N SER A 31 -9.72 14.43 3.28
CA SER A 31 -10.26 13.14 2.82
C SER A 31 -9.23 12.38 1.97
N THR A 32 -9.30 11.06 2.01
CA THR A 32 -8.38 10.18 1.25
C THR A 32 -9.12 9.39 0.17
N ARG A 33 -8.44 9.07 -0.92
CA ARG A 33 -8.98 8.21 -1.99
C ARG A 33 -8.47 6.77 -1.89
N PRO A 34 -9.28 5.75 -2.22
CA PRO A 34 -8.81 4.37 -2.30
C PRO A 34 -7.69 4.24 -3.35
N VAL A 35 -6.71 3.38 -3.07
CA VAL A 35 -5.69 3.02 -4.06
C VAL A 35 -6.06 1.67 -4.67
N PRO A 36 -6.27 1.59 -6.00
CA PRO A 36 -6.52 0.31 -6.66
C PRO A 36 -5.26 -0.56 -6.64
N VAL A 37 -5.39 -1.80 -6.19
CA VAL A 37 -4.32 -2.81 -6.19
C VAL A 37 -4.79 -4.01 -7.01
N THR A 38 -3.99 -4.42 -7.98
CA THR A 38 -4.28 -5.59 -8.83
C THR A 38 -4.24 -6.87 -7.99
N PRO A 39 -5.29 -7.70 -8.01
CA PRO A 39 -5.29 -8.99 -7.31
C PRO A 39 -4.41 -10.04 -8.02
N PRO A 40 -3.81 -10.99 -7.28
CA PRO A 40 -3.77 -11.07 -5.81
C PRO A 40 -2.89 -9.95 -5.24
N GLY A 41 -3.40 -9.24 -4.23
CA GLY A 41 -2.74 -8.06 -3.69
C GLY A 41 -2.78 -8.01 -2.17
N ASP A 42 -1.67 -7.59 -1.56
CA ASP A 42 -1.51 -7.41 -0.12
C ASP A 42 -0.59 -6.22 0.14
N ALA A 43 -1.18 -5.07 0.47
CA ALA A 43 -0.43 -3.85 0.77
C ALA A 43 0.17 -3.94 2.18
N ARG A 44 1.50 -3.88 2.28
CA ARG A 44 2.24 -3.93 3.54
C ARG A 44 3.12 -2.70 3.71
N PRO A 45 3.34 -2.22 4.95
CA PRO A 45 4.43 -1.28 5.22
C PRO A 45 5.76 -1.87 4.76
N ALA A 46 6.66 -1.01 4.27
CA ALA A 46 7.99 -1.44 3.86
C ALA A 46 8.87 -1.68 5.10
N PHE A 47 8.75 -2.84 5.73
CA PHE A 47 9.63 -3.19 6.85
C PHE A 47 11.06 -3.45 6.35
N PRO A 48 12.08 -3.36 7.22
CA PRO A 48 13.48 -3.52 6.80
C PRO A 48 13.76 -4.82 6.04
N ALA A 49 13.12 -5.93 6.42
CA ALA A 49 13.28 -7.21 5.72
C ALA A 49 12.69 -7.20 4.31
N ASP A 50 11.53 -6.55 4.12
CA ASP A 50 10.88 -6.41 2.81
C ASP A 50 11.75 -5.54 1.89
N ILE A 51 12.27 -4.42 2.40
CA ILE A 51 13.18 -3.54 1.65
C ILE A 51 14.44 -4.30 1.23
N ALA A 52 15.07 -5.01 2.17
CA ALA A 52 16.28 -5.79 1.89
C ALA A 52 16.03 -6.90 0.87
N LEU A 53 14.86 -7.55 0.91
CA LEU A 53 14.47 -8.56 -0.07
C LEU A 53 14.29 -7.94 -1.46
N ILE A 54 13.54 -6.85 -1.57
CA ILE A 54 13.28 -6.16 -2.83
C ILE A 54 14.59 -5.71 -3.48
N ASN A 55 15.46 -5.04 -2.71
CA ASN A 55 16.74 -4.55 -3.23
C ASN A 55 17.64 -5.70 -3.70
N ARG A 56 17.73 -6.79 -2.93
CA ARG A 56 18.52 -7.96 -3.31
C ARG A 56 18.04 -8.54 -4.64
N ILE A 57 16.73 -8.76 -4.78
CA ILE A 57 16.15 -9.29 -6.03
C ILE A 57 16.46 -8.36 -7.20
N TYR A 58 16.35 -7.05 -7.00
CA TYR A 58 16.62 -6.07 -8.06
C TYR A 58 18.10 -6.04 -8.47
N GLU A 59 19.03 -6.16 -7.51
CA GLU A 59 20.48 -6.17 -7.74
C GLU A 59 20.99 -7.49 -8.36
N ASP A 60 20.29 -8.61 -8.12
CA ASP A 60 20.61 -9.93 -8.68
C ASP A 60 20.20 -10.08 -10.17
N HIS A 61 19.50 -9.11 -10.74
CA HIS A 61 19.01 -9.07 -12.13
C HIS A 61 19.81 -8.12 -13.02
#